data_AF-A0A194PI18-F1
#
_entry.id   AF-A0A194PI18-F1
#
_cell.length_a   1.000
_cell.length_b   1.000
_cell.length_c   1.000
_cell.angle_alpha   90.00
_cell.angle_beta   90.00
_cell.angle_gamma   90.00
#
_symmetry.space_group_name_H-M   'P 1'
#
loop_
_entity.id
_entity.type
_entity.pdbx_description
1 polymer ?
#
loop_
_entity_poly.entity_id
_entity_poly.type
_entity_poly.pdbx_seq_one_letter_code
_entity_poly.pdbx_strand_id
1 'polypeptide(L)'
;MLPNNEACRVWSRFERKRKDGSVLKLRIQDPPSSAQERVLDFIAKYFVTEETFQKAAGIYSNPDSIAEYREIIKEIFKKWIIVICCEDNNSEDVGDILGVSAVELVEDKSFDGLELQTKEIQNLITIMLECEK
;
A
#
# COMPACT_ATOMS: atom_id res chain seq x y z
N MET A 1 1.84 8.33 -13.62
CA MET A 1 0.50 8.95 -13.49
C MET A 1 -0.43 8.19 -14.41
N LEU A 2 -1.43 7.48 -13.88
CA LEU A 2 -2.49 6.96 -14.76
C LEU A 2 -3.25 8.15 -15.34
N PRO A 3 -3.53 8.17 -16.65
CA PRO A 3 -4.19 9.31 -17.29
C PRO A 3 -5.58 9.51 -16.68
N ASN A 4 -5.88 10.78 -16.38
CA ASN A 4 -7.19 11.25 -15.97
C ASN A 4 -8.29 10.73 -16.92
N ASN A 5 -9.43 10.34 -16.34
CA ASN A 5 -10.75 10.02 -16.95
C ASN A 5 -11.15 8.57 -17.27
N GLU A 6 -10.38 7.53 -16.93
CA GLU A 6 -11.00 6.20 -16.80
C GLU A 6 -11.57 6.04 -15.40
N ALA A 7 -12.87 5.74 -15.31
CA ALA A 7 -13.50 5.37 -14.05
C ALA A 7 -12.67 4.24 -13.41
N CYS A 8 -12.23 4.42 -12.16
CA CYS A 8 -11.38 3.46 -11.48
C CYS A 8 -11.97 2.06 -11.59
N ARG A 9 -11.21 1.14 -12.19
CA ARG A 9 -11.75 -0.17 -12.54
C ARG A 9 -12.09 -0.95 -11.29
N VAL A 10 -13.30 -1.49 -11.24
CA VAL A 10 -13.69 -2.48 -10.23
C VAL A 10 -13.37 -3.86 -10.77
N TRP A 11 -12.43 -4.56 -10.12
CA TRP A 11 -11.94 -5.88 -10.51
C TRP A 11 -12.83 -7.01 -9.99
N SER A 12 -13.37 -6.85 -8.78
CA SER A 12 -14.20 -7.87 -8.15
C SER A 12 -15.14 -7.27 -7.11
N ARG A 13 -16.30 -7.90 -6.93
CA ARG A 13 -17.25 -7.63 -5.85
C ARG A 13 -17.56 -8.93 -5.12
N PHE A 14 -17.60 -8.88 -3.80
CA PHE A 14 -17.86 -10.05 -2.99
C PHE A 14 -18.44 -9.67 -1.63
N GLU A 15 -18.98 -10.66 -0.94
CA GLU A 15 -19.59 -10.47 0.37
C GLU A 15 -18.95 -11.42 1.40
N ARG A 16 -18.93 -10.97 2.65
CA ARG A 16 -18.49 -11.75 3.80
C ARG A 16 -19.45 -11.56 4.97
N LYS A 17 -19.85 -12.66 5.61
CA LYS A 17 -20.62 -12.61 6.85
C LYS A 17 -19.70 -12.32 8.02
N ARG A 18 -20.03 -11.30 8.80
CA ARG A 18 -19.38 -10.99 10.08
C ARG A 18 -19.85 -12.00 11.14
N LYS A 19 -19.13 -12.04 12.27
CA LYS A 19 -19.45 -12.94 13.40
C LYS A 19 -20.84 -12.69 14.00
N ASP A 20 -21.34 -11.46 13.89
CA ASP A 20 -22.69 -11.06 14.33
C ASP A 20 -23.80 -11.42 13.33
N GLY A 21 -23.46 -12.06 12.21
CA GLY A 21 -24.41 -12.44 11.15
C GLY A 21 -24.68 -11.34 10.12
N SER A 22 -24.20 -10.11 10.33
CA SER A 22 -24.32 -9.04 9.34
C SER A 22 -23.46 -9.32 8.09
N VAL A 23 -23.90 -8.80 6.95
CA VAL A 23 -23.20 -8.98 5.66
C VAL A 23 -22.38 -7.74 5.36
N LEU A 24 -21.07 -7.93 5.19
CA LEU A 24 -20.14 -6.92 4.71
C LEU A 24 -19.97 -7.07 3.19
N LYS A 25 -20.31 -6.02 2.45
CA LYS A 25 -20.11 -5.95 0.99
C LYS A 25 -18.77 -5.28 0.69
N LEU A 26 -18.01 -5.88 -0.20
CA LEU A 26 -16.63 -5.50 -0.49
C LEU A 26 -16.40 -5.45 -1.99
N ARG A 27 -15.47 -4.59 -2.39
CA ARG A 27 -14.97 -4.58 -3.76
C ARG A 27 -13.47 -4.38 -3.80
N ILE A 28 -12.84 -4.97 -4.81
CA ILE A 28 -11.45 -4.71 -5.17
C ILE A 28 -11.46 -3.80 -6.39
N GLN A 29 -10.76 -2.68 -6.31
CA GLN A 29 -10.71 -1.68 -7.37
C GLN A 29 -9.34 -0.99 -7.46
N ASP A 30 -9.12 -0.28 -8.55
CA ASP A 30 -8.04 0.71 -8.62
C ASP A 30 -8.32 1.86 -7.63
N PRO A 31 -7.32 2.39 -6.93
CA PRO A 31 -7.50 3.56 -6.07
C PRO A 31 -7.71 4.82 -6.93
N PRO A 32 -8.80 5.59 -6.74
CA PRO A 32 -8.92 6.91 -7.31
C PRO A 32 -7.93 7.88 -6.69
N SER A 33 -7.64 8.98 -7.39
CA SER A 33 -6.78 10.06 -6.90
C SER A 33 -7.22 10.59 -5.53
N SER A 34 -8.54 10.69 -5.31
CA SER A 34 -9.13 11.11 -4.04
C SER A 34 -8.83 10.18 -2.86
N ALA A 35 -8.44 8.93 -3.11
CA ALA A 35 -8.14 7.95 -2.07
C ALA A 35 -6.63 7.79 -1.81
N GLN A 36 -5.74 8.43 -2.57
CA GLN A 36 -4.29 8.18 -2.48
C GLN A 36 -3.71 8.40 -1.07
N GLU A 37 -4.03 9.52 -0.42
CA GLU A 37 -3.55 9.78 0.95
C GLU A 37 -4.10 8.75 1.94
N ARG A 38 -5.35 8.31 1.78
CA ARG A 38 -5.94 7.25 2.64
C ARG A 38 -5.23 5.91 2.45
N VAL A 39 -4.74 5.61 1.25
CA VAL A 39 -3.93 4.41 0.98
C VAL A 39 -2.56 4.51 1.66
N LEU A 40 -1.90 5.67 1.58
CA LEU A 40 -0.62 5.90 2.27
C LEU A 40 -0.78 5.78 3.79
N ASP A 41 -1.86 6.35 4.34
CA ASP A 41 -2.18 6.24 5.76
C ASP A 41 -2.44 4.79 6.17
N PHE A 42 -3.13 4.01 5.33
CA PHE A 42 -3.35 2.59 5.58
C PHE A 42 -2.03 1.81 5.64
N ILE A 43 -1.12 2.03 4.69
CA ILE A 43 0.21 1.39 4.66
C ILE A 43 1.02 1.78 5.89
N ALA A 44 1.12 3.08 6.19
CA ALA A 44 1.87 3.56 7.35
C ALA A 44 1.29 3.02 8.68
N LYS A 45 -0.03 2.86 8.77
CA LYS A 45 -0.69 2.38 9.98
C LYS A 45 -0.54 0.88 10.21
N TYR A 46 -0.64 0.07 9.16
CA TYR A 46 -0.72 -1.39 9.29
C TYR A 46 0.50 -2.12 8.74
N PHE A 47 1.00 -1.73 7.57
CA PHE A 47 2.13 -2.43 6.94
C PHE A 47 3.44 -2.12 7.66
N VAL A 48 3.74 -0.83 7.89
CA VAL A 48 4.97 -0.40 8.57
C VAL A 48 5.08 -0.93 10.01
N THR A 49 3.95 -1.15 10.68
CA THR A 49 3.88 -1.57 12.08
C THR A 49 3.87 -3.07 12.27
N GLU A 50 3.28 -3.82 11.34
CA GLU A 50 3.04 -5.27 11.50
C GLU A 50 3.89 -6.14 10.57
N GLU A 51 4.38 -5.63 9.44
CA GLU A 51 5.17 -6.43 8.52
C GLU A 51 6.56 -6.74 9.10
N THR A 52 6.88 -8.04 9.13
CA THR A 52 8.22 -8.61 8.92
C THR A 52 9.43 -7.67 9.12
N PHE A 53 9.90 -7.24 7.96
CA PHE A 53 11.11 -6.47 7.75
C PHE A 53 10.94 -5.02 8.20
N GLN A 54 9.76 -4.42 7.99
CA GLN A 54 9.45 -3.07 8.47
C GLN A 54 9.64 -2.96 10.00
N LYS A 55 9.10 -3.95 10.72
CA LYS A 55 9.18 -4.03 12.17
C LYS A 55 10.60 -4.30 12.65
N ALA A 56 11.33 -5.20 11.99
CA ALA A 56 12.73 -5.49 12.31
C ALA A 56 13.66 -4.28 12.06
N ALA A 57 13.37 -3.49 11.03
CA ALA A 57 14.11 -2.28 10.69
C ALA A 57 13.85 -1.10 11.65
N GLY A 58 12.76 -1.15 12.42
CA GLY A 58 12.41 -0.15 13.44
C GLY A 58 11.72 1.10 12.90
N ILE A 59 11.25 1.09 11.65
CA ILE A 59 10.67 2.28 10.97
C ILE A 59 9.51 2.87 11.77
N TYR A 60 8.63 2.04 12.32
CA TYR A 60 7.46 2.48 13.09
C TYR A 60 7.80 3.28 14.36
N SER A 61 9.03 3.19 14.87
CA SER A 61 9.47 3.87 16.09
C SER A 61 10.02 5.27 15.86
N ASN A 62 10.28 5.64 14.59
CA ASN A 62 10.89 6.90 14.21
C ASN A 62 9.96 7.68 13.25
N PRO A 63 9.35 8.80 13.70
CA PRO A 63 8.48 9.62 12.86
C PRO A 63 9.12 10.10 11.56
N ASP A 64 10.43 10.38 11.57
CA ASP A 64 11.16 10.83 10.38
C ASP A 64 11.29 9.69 9.37
N SER A 65 11.52 8.45 9.83
CA SER A 65 11.54 7.26 8.98
C SER A 65 10.17 6.94 8.41
N ILE A 66 9.09 7.16 9.17
CA ILE A 66 7.72 7.04 8.65
C ILE A 66 7.48 8.06 7.54
N ALA A 67 7.90 9.32 7.74
CA ALA A 67 7.76 10.36 6.73
C ALA A 67 8.56 10.03 5.46
N GLU A 68 9.82 9.62 5.60
CA GLU A 68 10.66 9.17 4.48
C GLU A 68 10.02 7.99 3.74
N TYR A 69 9.54 6.97 4.48
CA TYR A 69 8.88 5.81 3.89
C TYR A 69 7.62 6.19 3.10
N ARG A 70 6.84 7.17 3.57
CA ARG A 70 5.67 7.68 2.82
C ARG A 70 6.09 8.28 1.48
N GLU A 71 7.20 9.02 1.43
CA GLU A 71 7.70 9.58 0.17
C GLU A 71 8.21 8.48 -0.77
N ILE A 72 8.89 7.47 -0.25
CA ILE A 72 9.30 6.29 -1.04
C ILE A 72 8.07 5.59 -1.64
N ILE A 73 7.02 5.35 -0.85
CA ILE A 73 5.80 4.70 -1.31
C ILE A 73 5.07 5.54 -2.37
N LYS A 74 5.06 6.87 -2.23
CA LYS A 74 4.51 7.76 -3.27
C LYS A 74 5.24 7.61 -4.61
N GLU A 75 6.56 7.48 -4.60
CA GLU A 75 7.32 7.24 -5.82
C GLU A 75 7.05 5.83 -6.39
N ILE A 76 6.96 4.83 -5.51
CA ILE A 76 6.59 3.45 -5.87
C ILE A 76 5.21 3.40 -6.55
N PHE A 77 4.22 4.13 -6.04
CA PHE A 77 2.87 4.19 -6.60
C PHE A 77 2.81 4.74 -8.03
N LYS A 78 3.85 5.44 -8.49
CA LYS A 78 3.93 5.90 -9.88
C LYS A 78 4.29 4.78 -10.85
N LYS A 79 4.92 3.71 -10.36
CA LYS A 79 5.50 2.61 -11.15
C LYS A 79 4.75 1.29 -10.96
N TRP A 80 4.26 1.03 -9.75
CA TRP A 80 3.65 -0.25 -9.38
C TRP A 80 2.15 -0.24 -9.64
N ILE A 81 1.60 -1.45 -9.82
CA ILE A 81 0.17 -1.68 -9.90
C ILE A 81 -0.37 -1.75 -8.48
N ILE A 82 -1.26 -0.83 -8.12
CA ILE A 82 -1.88 -0.77 -6.80
C ILE A 82 -3.38 -1.07 -6.93
N VAL A 83 -3.87 -1.98 -6.09
CA VAL A 83 -5.31 -2.23 -5.94
C VAL A 83 -5.71 -2.13 -4.47
N ILE A 84 -6.91 -1.65 -4.21
CA ILE A 84 -7.48 -1.53 -2.87
C ILE A 84 -8.68 -2.45 -2.72
N CYS A 85 -8.85 -3.01 -1.52
CA CYS A 85 -10.10 -3.60 -1.07
C CYS A 85 -10.81 -2.61 -0.17
N CYS A 86 -12.05 -2.27 -0.48
CA CYS A 86 -12.86 -1.33 0.30
C CYS A 86 -14.32 -1.80 0.45
N GLU A 87 -15.03 -1.19 1.39
CA GLU A 87 -16.48 -1.39 1.53
C GLU A 87 -17.23 -0.95 0.27
N ASP A 88 -18.11 -1.82 -0.24
CA ASP A 88 -18.96 -1.53 -1.39
C ASP A 88 -20.33 -1.01 -0.94
N ASN A 89 -20.39 0.30 -0.74
CA ASN A 89 -21.61 0.99 -0.31
C ASN A 89 -22.57 1.31 -1.47
N ASN A 90 -22.41 0.63 -2.63
CA ASN A 90 -23.10 0.94 -3.89
C ASN A 90 -22.96 2.42 -4.32
N SER A 91 -21.86 3.07 -3.91
CA SER A 91 -21.45 4.41 -4.34
C SER A 91 -20.18 4.31 -5.18
N GLU A 92 -19.98 5.26 -6.09
CA GLU A 92 -18.71 5.46 -6.79
C GLU A 92 -17.59 5.91 -5.82
N ASP A 93 -17.97 6.48 -4.66
CA ASP A 93 -17.02 6.84 -3.62
C ASP A 93 -16.38 5.61 -2.98
N VAL A 94 -15.09 5.72 -2.65
CA VAL A 94 -14.35 4.68 -1.92
C VAL A 94 -14.77 4.69 -0.46
N GLY A 95 -15.45 3.61 -0.03
CA GLY A 95 -15.75 3.34 1.38
C GLY A 95 -14.50 3.07 2.21
N ASP A 96 -14.64 2.47 3.39
CA ASP A 96 -13.47 2.19 4.25
C ASP A 96 -12.50 1.21 3.56
N ILE A 97 -11.21 1.57 3.57
CA ILE A 97 -10.14 0.76 2.99
C ILE A 97 -9.77 -0.33 4.01
N LEU A 98 -9.84 -1.57 3.57
CA LEU A 98 -9.65 -2.77 4.38
C LEU A 98 -8.41 -3.57 3.95
N GLY A 99 -7.86 -3.26 2.77
CA GLY A 99 -6.65 -3.87 2.28
C GLY A 99 -6.07 -3.10 1.12
N VAL A 100 -4.76 -3.19 0.97
CA VAL A 100 -4.00 -2.62 -0.14
C VAL A 100 -3.06 -3.71 -0.64
N SER A 101 -2.99 -3.88 -1.96
CA SER A 101 -2.00 -4.73 -2.61
C SER A 101 -1.23 -3.90 -3.62
N ALA A 102 0.09 -4.01 -3.58
CA ALA A 102 1.01 -3.33 -4.46
C ALA A 102 1.88 -4.40 -5.15
N VAL A 103 1.93 -4.35 -6.47
CA VAL A 103 2.66 -5.34 -7.29
C VAL A 103 3.53 -4.62 -8.29
N GLU A 104 4.80 -4.99 -8.31
CA GLU A 104 5.73 -4.58 -9.35
C GLU A 104 5.79 -5.62 -10.46
N LEU A 105 5.81 -5.16 -11.71
CA LEU A 105 6.21 -5.99 -12.83
C LEU A 105 7.73 -5.84 -12.99
N VAL A 106 8.48 -6.88 -12.62
CA VAL A 106 9.94 -6.88 -12.67
C VAL A 106 10.40 -7.70 -13.88
N GLU A 107 11.07 -7.05 -14.82
CA GLU A 107 11.80 -7.74 -15.91
C GLU A 107 13.27 -7.96 -15.55
N ASP A 108 13.89 -7.02 -14.81
CA ASP A 108 15.25 -7.10 -14.25
C ASP A 108 15.28 -6.60 -12.80
N LYS A 109 16.05 -7.26 -11.92
CA LYS A 109 16.16 -6.91 -10.50
C LYS A 109 17.11 -5.73 -10.29
N SER A 110 16.63 -4.49 -10.33
CA SER A 110 17.40 -3.37 -9.75
C SER A 110 16.55 -2.41 -8.93
N PHE A 111 16.99 -2.18 -7.69
CA PHE A 111 16.47 -1.14 -6.80
C PHE A 111 17.32 0.13 -6.98
N ASP A 112 17.40 0.66 -8.19
CA ASP A 112 18.23 1.83 -8.47
C ASP A 112 17.48 3.13 -8.20
N GLY A 113 18.14 4.08 -7.53
CA GLY A 113 17.74 5.49 -7.50
C GLY A 113 16.94 5.98 -6.29
N LEU A 114 16.96 5.27 -5.15
CA LEU A 114 16.42 5.80 -3.89
C LEU A 114 17.54 6.47 -3.07
N GLU A 115 17.40 7.77 -2.80
CA GLU A 115 18.24 8.47 -1.80
C GLU A 115 17.73 8.13 -0.40
N LEU A 116 18.46 7.29 0.33
CA LEU A 116 18.08 6.83 1.67
C LEU A 116 18.65 7.76 2.75
N GLN A 117 17.79 8.33 3.57
CA GLN A 117 18.15 9.33 4.59
C GLN A 117 18.28 8.72 5.99
N THR A 118 17.28 7.99 6.46
CA THR A 118 17.27 7.42 7.81
C THR A 118 17.92 6.06 7.89
N LYS A 119 18.45 5.71 9.07
CA LYS A 119 19.15 4.44 9.30
C LYS A 119 18.18 3.26 9.25
N GLU A 120 16.95 3.47 9.67
CA GLU A 120 15.88 2.48 9.68
C GLU A 120 15.55 2.04 8.26
N ILE A 121 15.48 2.96 7.30
CA ILE A 121 15.27 2.64 5.88
C ILE A 121 16.49 1.92 5.29
N GLN A 122 17.71 2.34 5.65
CA GLN A 122 18.93 1.63 5.24
C GLN A 122 18.97 0.19 5.79
N ASN A 123 18.52 -0.01 7.04
CA ASN A 123 18.39 -1.33 7.66
C ASN A 123 17.36 -2.19 6.92
N LEU A 124 16.19 -1.62 6.56
CA LEU A 124 15.17 -2.33 5.79
C LEU A 124 15.75 -2.88 4.48
N ILE A 125 16.43 -2.05 3.70
CA ILE A 125 17.05 -2.48 2.44
C ILE A 125 18.10 -3.57 2.69
N THR A 126 18.92 -3.43 3.72
CA THR A 126 19.91 -4.44 4.09
C THR A 126 19.26 -5.79 4.40
N ILE A 127 18.20 -5.79 5.21
CA ILE A 127 17.44 -7.00 5.57
C ILE A 127 16.85 -7.65 4.31
N MET A 128 16.19 -6.87 3.44
CA MET A 128 15.59 -7.37 2.21
C MET A 128 16.63 -8.02 1.29
N LEU A 129 17.76 -7.35 1.07
CA LEU A 129 18.86 -7.86 0.24
C LEU A 129 19.53 -9.11 0.82
N GLU A 130 19.53 -9.29 2.14
CA GLU A 130 20.07 -10.51 2.76
C GLU A 130 19.11 -11.69 2.66
N CYS A 131 17.80 -11.46 2.77
CA CYS A 131 16.78 -12.51 2.72
C CYS A 131 16.40 -12.95 1.29
N GLU A 132 16.67 -12.13 0.28
CA GLU A 132 16.38 -12.44 -1.13
C GLU A 132 17.54 -13.11 -1.89
N LYS A 133 18.64 -13.43 -1.20
CA LYS A 133 19.76 -14.24 -1.72
C LYS A 133 19.40 -15.72 -1.79
#